data_AF-A0A553Q422-F1
#
_entry.id   AF-A0A553Q422-F1
#
_cell.length_a   1.000
_cell.length_b   1.000
_cell.length_c   1.000
_cell.angle_alpha   90.00
_cell.angle_beta   90.00
_cell.angle_gamma   90.00
#
_symmetry.space_group_name_H-M   'P 1'
#
loop_
_entity.id
_entity.type
_entity.pdbx_description
1 polymer ?
#
loop_
_entity_poly.entity_id
_entity_poly.type
_entity_poly.pdbx_seq_one_letter_code
_entity_poly.pdbx_strand_id
1 'polypeptide(L)'
;MEEYRFDGFRFDGVTSMLYHHHGIGSGFSGDYNEYFGLQVDEDSIIYLMLANHILHSLYPDCITIAEDVSGMPTLCRPVQEGGLGFDYRLAMAIPDKWIQILKEFKDEDWNMGNIVFTMTNRRHGEKCIAYAESHDQVPAPWC
;
A
#
# COMPACT_ATOMS: atom_id res chain seq x y z
N MET A 1 1.82 -10.99 -19.15
CA MET A 1 2.53 -12.24 -18.79
C MET A 1 2.95 -12.98 -20.04
N GLU A 2 2.03 -13.44 -20.91
CA GLU A 2 2.37 -14.20 -22.13
C GLU A 2 3.33 -13.49 -23.10
N GLU A 3 2.99 -12.27 -23.52
CA GLU A 3 3.76 -11.57 -24.57
C GLU A 3 5.12 -11.06 -24.06
N TYR A 4 5.10 -10.37 -22.92
CA TYR A 4 6.28 -9.65 -22.40
C TYR A 4 7.00 -10.36 -21.26
N ARG A 5 6.48 -11.51 -20.80
CA ARG A 5 7.09 -12.34 -19.74
C ARG A 5 7.45 -11.58 -18.46
N PHE A 6 6.61 -10.65 -18.06
CA PHE A 6 6.67 -10.09 -16.71
C PHE A 6 6.39 -11.19 -15.67
N ASP A 7 6.98 -11.05 -14.49
CA ASP A 7 6.81 -11.96 -13.36
C ASP A 7 5.79 -11.45 -12.33
N GLY A 8 5.20 -10.28 -12.56
CA GLY A 8 4.34 -9.62 -11.59
C GLY A 8 3.95 -8.20 -11.98
N PHE A 9 3.14 -7.59 -11.13
CA PHE A 9 2.62 -6.24 -11.33
C PHE A 9 2.59 -5.44 -10.03
N ARG A 10 2.89 -4.14 -10.14
CA ARG A 10 2.53 -3.15 -9.12
C ARG A 10 1.29 -2.42 -9.61
N PHE A 11 0.25 -2.40 -8.79
CA PHE A 11 -0.96 -1.64 -9.05
C PHE A 11 -0.81 -0.29 -8.36
N ASP A 12 -0.77 0.77 -9.17
CA ASP A 12 -0.58 2.14 -8.71
C ASP A 12 -1.92 2.77 -8.34
N GLY A 13 -1.89 3.66 -7.34
CA GLY A 13 -3.07 4.40 -6.91
C GLY A 13 -4.20 3.52 -6.37
N VAL A 14 -3.90 2.40 -5.71
CA VAL A 14 -4.93 1.49 -5.16
C VAL A 14 -5.81 2.22 -4.15
N THR A 15 -5.25 3.14 -3.34
CA THR A 15 -6.05 4.00 -2.45
C THR A 15 -7.10 4.81 -3.22
N SER A 16 -6.77 5.29 -4.42
CA SER A 16 -7.71 6.03 -5.26
C SER A 16 -8.85 5.14 -5.77
N MET A 17 -8.56 3.87 -6.07
CA MET A 17 -9.56 2.90 -6.47
C MET A 17 -10.47 2.47 -5.32
N LEU A 18 -9.93 2.27 -4.11
CA LEU A 18 -10.67 1.71 -2.99
C LEU A 18 -11.78 2.61 -2.44
N TYR A 19 -11.67 3.93 -2.62
CA TYR A 19 -12.57 4.89 -2.01
C TYR A 19 -13.06 5.92 -3.02
N HIS A 20 -14.35 6.26 -2.97
CA HIS A 20 -14.95 7.29 -3.83
C HIS A 20 -14.36 8.69 -3.61
N HIS A 21 -13.80 8.96 -2.42
CA HIS A 21 -13.07 10.21 -2.15
C HIS A 21 -11.59 10.13 -2.56
N HIS A 22 -11.15 8.99 -3.11
CA HIS A 22 -9.80 8.75 -3.60
C HIS A 22 -8.66 9.00 -2.58
N GLY A 23 -8.97 8.92 -1.28
CA GLY A 23 -8.03 9.30 -0.21
C GLY A 23 -7.75 10.82 -0.11
N ILE A 24 -8.44 11.65 -0.88
CA ILE A 24 -8.25 13.12 -0.87
C ILE A 24 -9.04 13.71 0.30
N GLY A 25 -8.38 14.53 1.12
CA GLY A 25 -9.01 15.24 2.24
C GLY A 25 -9.52 14.33 3.37
N SER A 26 -9.14 13.05 3.36
CA SER A 26 -9.52 12.01 4.31
C SER A 26 -8.27 11.48 5.00
N GLY A 27 -8.26 11.54 6.34
CA GLY A 27 -7.21 10.93 7.14
C GLY A 27 -7.55 9.47 7.44
N PHE A 28 -6.53 8.62 7.53
CA PHE A 28 -6.66 7.25 7.99
C PHE A 28 -6.03 7.14 9.38
N SER A 29 -6.87 7.19 10.41
CA SER A 29 -6.45 7.11 11.82
C SER A 29 -6.17 5.67 12.26
N GLY A 30 -6.71 4.69 11.52
CA GLY A 30 -6.68 3.27 11.88
C GLY A 30 -8.00 2.77 12.47
N ASP A 31 -9.01 3.63 12.63
CA ASP A 31 -10.38 3.21 12.93
C ASP A 31 -10.97 2.45 11.73
N TYR A 32 -11.53 1.27 12.00
CA TYR A 32 -12.06 0.38 10.97
C TYR A 32 -13.25 0.99 10.22
N ASN A 33 -13.98 1.93 10.82
CA ASN A 33 -15.09 2.62 10.16
C ASN A 33 -14.64 3.46 8.95
N GLU A 34 -13.36 3.86 8.89
CA GLU A 34 -12.81 4.62 7.77
C GLU A 34 -12.53 3.71 6.56
N TYR A 35 -12.29 2.42 6.79
CA TYR A 35 -11.96 1.45 5.74
C TYR A 35 -13.17 0.68 5.21
N PHE A 36 -14.25 0.61 5.99
CA PHE A 36 -15.47 -0.13 5.67
C PHE A 36 -16.69 0.79 5.78
N GLY A 37 -17.43 0.98 4.69
CA GLY A 37 -18.62 1.82 4.66
C GLY A 37 -18.99 2.24 3.25
N LEU A 38 -19.95 3.17 3.13
CA LEU A 38 -20.48 3.65 1.84
C LEU A 38 -19.47 4.44 1.01
N GLN A 39 -18.35 4.84 1.61
CA GLN A 39 -17.25 5.52 0.92
C GLN A 39 -16.40 4.57 0.09
N VAL A 40 -16.52 3.26 0.32
CA VAL A 40 -15.75 2.22 -0.35
C VAL A 40 -16.35 1.93 -1.72
N ASP A 41 -15.50 1.86 -2.73
CA ASP A 41 -15.91 1.49 -4.08
C ASP A 41 -15.91 -0.03 -4.25
N GLU A 42 -17.09 -0.63 -4.15
CA GLU A 42 -17.29 -2.08 -4.26
C GLU A 42 -16.93 -2.61 -5.66
N ASP A 43 -17.19 -1.83 -6.72
CA ASP A 43 -16.86 -2.23 -8.10
C ASP A 43 -15.35 -2.36 -8.27
N SER A 44 -14.60 -1.40 -7.73
CA SER A 44 -13.14 -1.42 -7.69
C SER A 44 -12.59 -2.60 -6.89
N ILE A 45 -13.17 -2.91 -5.73
CA ILE A 45 -12.78 -4.10 -4.94
C ILE A 45 -13.00 -5.38 -5.74
N ILE A 46 -14.17 -5.55 -6.35
CA ILE A 46 -14.50 -6.74 -7.14
C ILE A 46 -13.51 -6.89 -8.30
N TYR A 47 -13.20 -5.80 -9.00
CA TYR A 47 -12.20 -5.81 -10.06
C TYR A 47 -10.83 -6.29 -9.56
N LEU A 48 -10.33 -5.75 -8.44
CA LEU A 48 -9.03 -6.13 -7.88
C LEU A 48 -9.01 -7.59 -7.42
N MET A 49 -10.07 -8.06 -6.77
CA MET A 49 -10.21 -9.47 -6.37
C MET A 49 -10.19 -10.40 -7.59
N LEU A 50 -10.94 -10.06 -8.64
CA LEU A 50 -10.95 -10.84 -9.89
C LEU A 50 -9.58 -10.84 -10.57
N ALA A 51 -8.93 -9.68 -10.66
CA ALA A 51 -7.61 -9.54 -11.26
C ALA A 51 -6.57 -10.41 -10.55
N ASN A 52 -6.47 -10.29 -9.22
CA ASN A 52 -5.54 -11.11 -8.43
C ASN A 52 -5.87 -12.60 -8.50
N HIS A 53 -7.16 -12.96 -8.43
CA HIS A 53 -7.58 -14.36 -8.55
C HIS A 53 -7.16 -14.97 -9.89
N ILE A 54 -7.41 -14.27 -11.00
CA ILE A 54 -7.05 -14.73 -12.35
C ILE A 54 -5.53 -14.81 -12.50
N LEU A 55 -4.79 -13.79 -12.05
CA LEU A 55 -3.33 -13.75 -12.13
C LEU A 55 -2.70 -14.94 -11.41
N HIS A 56 -3.07 -15.19 -10.15
CA HIS A 56 -2.52 -16.32 -9.39
C HIS A 56 -3.05 -17.69 -9.85
N SER A 57 -4.21 -17.75 -10.48
CA SER A 57 -4.73 -19.01 -11.05
C SER A 57 -3.99 -19.41 -12.31
N LEU A 58 -3.65 -18.45 -13.18
CA LEU A 58 -2.92 -18.69 -14.42
C LEU A 58 -1.40 -18.75 -14.19
N TYR A 59 -0.90 -17.96 -13.25
CA TYR A 59 0.52 -17.79 -12.95
C TYR A 59 0.74 -17.84 -11.43
N PRO A 60 0.87 -19.05 -10.84
CA PRO A 60 0.98 -19.22 -9.39
C PRO A 60 2.16 -18.48 -8.75
N ASP A 61 3.25 -18.30 -9.50
CA ASP A 61 4.46 -17.60 -9.04
C ASP A 61 4.43 -16.08 -9.28
N CYS A 62 3.34 -15.56 -9.86
CA CYS A 62 3.16 -14.13 -10.11
C CYS A 62 3.14 -13.36 -8.80
N ILE A 63 3.82 -12.22 -8.74
CA ILE A 63 3.80 -11.32 -7.58
C ILE A 63 2.94 -10.09 -7.89
N THR A 64 1.96 -9.80 -7.05
CA THR A 64 1.17 -8.56 -7.15
C THR A 64 1.39 -7.64 -5.95
N ILE A 65 1.67 -6.36 -6.22
CA ILE A 65 2.00 -5.36 -5.20
C ILE A 65 0.96 -4.23 -5.26
N ALA A 66 0.36 -3.89 -4.12
CA ALA A 66 -0.53 -2.74 -4.01
C ALA A 66 0.22 -1.49 -3.52
N GLU A 67 0.10 -0.40 -4.27
CA GLU A 67 0.40 0.95 -3.81
C GLU A 67 -0.82 1.53 -3.09
N ASP A 68 -0.87 1.32 -1.78
CA ASP A 68 -1.93 1.82 -0.90
C ASP A 68 -1.33 2.59 0.29
N VAL A 69 -1.71 3.87 0.40
CA VAL A 69 -1.38 4.75 1.52
C VAL A 69 -2.34 4.55 2.70
N SER A 70 -3.59 4.11 2.44
CA SER A 70 -4.64 4.13 3.48
C SER A 70 -4.34 3.19 4.64
N GLY A 71 -3.83 1.99 4.34
CA GLY A 71 -3.68 0.96 5.36
C GLY A 71 -4.77 -0.10 5.35
N MET A 72 -5.53 -0.24 4.25
CA MET A 72 -6.72 -1.10 4.21
C MET A 72 -6.42 -2.51 4.75
N PRO A 73 -7.18 -2.98 5.78
CA PRO A 73 -7.05 -4.34 6.28
C PRO A 73 -7.38 -5.37 5.20
N THR A 74 -6.74 -6.54 5.25
CA THR A 74 -6.97 -7.67 4.34
C THR A 74 -6.64 -7.42 2.86
N LEU A 75 -6.01 -6.30 2.54
CA LEU A 75 -5.54 -5.97 1.20
C LEU A 75 -4.59 -7.04 0.67
N CYS A 76 -3.66 -7.50 1.52
CA CYS A 76 -2.67 -8.52 1.17
C CYS A 76 -3.01 -9.91 1.72
N ARG A 77 -4.30 -10.25 1.81
CA ARG A 77 -4.78 -11.60 2.14
C ARG A 77 -5.39 -12.28 0.91
N PRO A 78 -5.34 -13.62 0.81
CA PRO A 78 -5.91 -14.35 -0.32
C PRO A 78 -7.40 -14.05 -0.53
N VAL A 79 -7.84 -14.06 -1.78
CA VAL A 79 -9.24 -13.82 -2.17
C VAL A 79 -10.18 -14.84 -1.52
N GLN A 80 -9.73 -16.08 -1.35
CA GLN A 80 -10.48 -17.18 -0.72
C GLN A 80 -10.73 -16.95 0.77
N GLU A 81 -9.92 -16.11 1.43
CA GLU A 81 -10.10 -15.71 2.83
C GLU A 81 -10.95 -14.43 2.97
N GLY A 82 -11.41 -13.86 1.86
CA GLY A 82 -12.10 -12.56 1.83
C GLY A 82 -11.17 -11.34 1.76
N GLY A 83 -9.91 -11.53 1.38
CA GLY A 83 -8.98 -10.44 1.07
C GLY A 83 -9.02 -10.00 -0.40
N LEU A 84 -8.20 -9.01 -0.76
CA LEU A 84 -8.11 -8.51 -2.14
C LEU A 84 -7.12 -9.28 -3.01
N GLY A 85 -6.32 -10.17 -2.42
CA GLY A 85 -5.44 -11.09 -3.12
C GLY A 85 -4.06 -10.56 -3.47
N PHE A 86 -3.66 -9.38 -3.00
CA PHE A 86 -2.30 -8.89 -3.23
C PHE A 86 -1.26 -9.67 -2.40
N ASP A 87 -0.04 -9.81 -2.92
CA ASP A 87 1.05 -10.39 -2.15
C ASP A 87 1.67 -9.42 -1.16
N TYR A 88 1.91 -8.18 -1.60
CA TYR A 88 2.60 -7.17 -0.83
C TYR A 88 1.90 -5.82 -0.94
N ARG A 89 2.07 -5.00 0.09
CA ARG A 89 1.79 -3.57 0.04
C ARG A 89 3.06 -2.75 0.22
N LEU A 90 3.06 -1.53 -0.30
CA LEU A 90 4.14 -0.57 -0.05
C LEU A 90 4.02 0.06 1.35
N ALA A 91 5.14 0.17 2.07
CA ALA A 91 5.20 0.83 3.38
C ALA A 91 5.45 2.34 3.24
N MET A 92 4.45 3.05 2.74
CA MET A 92 4.56 4.45 2.28
C MET A 92 4.83 5.48 3.40
N ALA A 93 4.64 5.12 4.67
CA ALA A 93 4.93 6.01 5.80
C ALA A 93 6.43 6.12 6.16
N ILE A 94 7.25 5.15 5.72
CA ILE A 94 8.69 5.12 6.05
C ILE A 94 9.48 6.26 5.38
N PRO A 95 9.32 6.51 4.07
CA PRO A 95 10.03 7.60 3.40
C PRO A 95 9.67 8.98 3.95
N ASP A 96 8.39 9.22 4.24
CA ASP A 96 7.94 10.48 4.88
C ASP A 96 8.61 10.70 6.22
N LYS A 97 8.85 9.63 6.98
CA LYS A 97 9.54 9.73 8.25
C LYS A 97 11.00 10.15 8.10
N TRP A 98 11.70 9.59 7.12
CA TRP A 98 13.08 10.01 6.84
C TRP A 98 13.14 11.46 6.37
N ILE A 99 12.21 11.90 5.51
CA ILE A 99 12.09 13.31 5.11
C ILE A 99 11.90 14.21 6.33
N GLN A 100 10.97 13.86 7.21
CA GLN A 100 10.67 14.65 8.40
C GLN A 100 11.91 14.81 9.28
N ILE A 101 12.57 13.69 9.60
CA ILE A 101 13.76 13.66 10.46
C ILE A 101 14.87 14.51 9.85
N LEU A 102 15.17 14.34 8.56
CA LEU A 102 16.27 15.03 7.89
C LEU A 102 16.02 16.53 7.68
N LYS A 103 14.76 16.97 7.57
CA LYS A 103 14.41 18.38 7.33
C LYS A 103 14.15 19.17 8.60
N GLU A 104 13.55 18.54 9.61
CA GLU A 104 12.99 19.25 10.76
C GLU A 104 13.80 19.10 12.05
N PHE A 105 14.63 18.07 12.17
CA PHE A 105 15.35 17.74 13.41
C PHE A 105 16.86 17.71 13.19
N LYS A 106 17.61 18.15 14.21
CA LYS A 106 19.05 17.90 14.28
C LYS A 106 19.32 16.46 14.70
N ASP A 107 20.50 15.95 14.37
CA ASP A 107 20.91 14.58 14.67
C ASP A 107 20.72 14.21 16.15
N GLU A 108 21.05 15.12 17.08
CA GLU A 108 20.88 14.92 18.52
C GLU A 108 19.42 14.82 19.00
N ASP A 109 18.46 15.33 18.21
CA ASP A 109 17.04 15.37 18.54
C ASP A 109 16.25 14.17 17.96
N TRP A 110 16.95 13.22 17.32
CA TRP A 110 16.30 12.07 16.71
C TRP A 110 15.68 11.14 17.76
N ASN A 111 14.36 10.99 17.72
CA ASN A 111 13.64 10.10 18.60
C ASN A 111 13.69 8.65 18.10
N MET A 112 14.62 7.85 18.65
CA MET A 112 14.79 6.43 18.29
C MET A 112 13.51 5.59 18.47
N GLY A 113 12.73 5.86 19.52
CA GLY A 113 11.48 5.14 19.76
C GLY A 113 10.45 5.38 18.67
N ASN A 114 10.37 6.62 18.18
CA ASN A 114 9.46 6.99 17.10
C ASN A 114 9.92 6.41 15.75
N ILE A 115 11.24 6.35 15.49
CA ILE A 115 11.79 5.68 14.30
C ILE A 115 11.42 4.20 14.30
N VAL A 116 11.70 3.49 15.41
CA VAL A 116 11.38 2.06 15.53
C VAL A 116 9.88 1.84 15.39
N PHE A 117 9.06 2.71 15.98
CA PHE A 117 7.60 2.66 15.81
C PHE A 117 7.21 2.74 14.33
N THR A 118 7.69 3.73 13.57
CA THR A 118 7.35 3.84 12.14
C THR A 118 7.80 2.62 11.34
N MET A 119 8.98 2.07 11.61
CA MET A 119 9.50 0.90 10.90
C MET A 119 8.76 -0.41 11.23
N THR A 120 8.14 -0.49 12.41
CA THR A 120 7.50 -1.73 12.91
C THR A 120 5.97 -1.66 12.94
N ASN A 121 5.38 -0.47 12.81
CA ASN A 121 3.94 -0.25 12.82
C ASN A 121 3.30 -0.74 11.51
N ARG A 122 3.08 -2.05 11.43
CA ARG A 122 2.47 -2.73 10.29
C ARG A 122 1.61 -3.91 10.73
N ARG A 123 0.71 -4.33 9.86
CA ARG A 123 -0.04 -5.58 10.03
C ARG A 123 0.90 -6.78 9.84
N HIS A 124 1.14 -7.55 10.90
CA HIS A 124 2.11 -8.65 10.84
C HIS A 124 1.64 -9.84 10.00
N GLY A 125 0.32 -10.01 9.83
CA GLY A 125 -0.29 -11.04 8.96
C GLY A 125 -0.31 -10.69 7.47
N GLU A 126 0.22 -9.52 7.10
CA GLU A 126 0.27 -9.01 5.72
C GLU A 126 1.71 -8.62 5.39
N LYS A 127 2.19 -9.02 4.21
CA LYS A 127 3.56 -8.73 3.78
C LYS A 127 3.64 -7.27 3.30
N CYS A 128 4.73 -6.60 3.60
CA CYS A 128 4.98 -5.24 3.12
C CYS A 128 6.39 -5.11 2.55
N ILE A 129 6.55 -4.26 1.55
CA ILE A 129 7.83 -3.86 1.00
C ILE A 129 8.19 -2.50 1.59
N ALA A 130 9.28 -2.46 2.34
CA ALA A 130 9.82 -1.24 2.93
C ALA A 130 10.94 -0.68 2.06
N TYR A 131 10.99 0.65 1.96
CA TYR A 131 12.02 1.39 1.26
C TYR A 131 12.28 2.70 2.02
N ALA A 132 13.53 3.17 2.02
CA ALA A 132 13.92 4.40 2.71
C ALA A 132 13.52 5.65 1.90
N GLU A 133 13.55 5.53 0.58
CA GLU A 133 13.22 6.58 -0.37
C GLU A 133 12.67 5.98 -1.68
N SER A 134 11.85 6.73 -2.42
CA SER A 134 11.29 6.33 -3.72
C SER A 134 11.06 7.53 -4.64
N HIS A 135 10.69 7.22 -5.89
CA HIS A 135 10.26 8.23 -6.87
C HIS A 135 9.06 9.07 -6.42
N ASP A 136 8.27 8.61 -5.44
CA ASP A 136 7.05 9.32 -4.98
C ASP A 136 7.40 10.63 -4.26
N GLN A 137 8.65 10.74 -3.80
CA GLN A 137 9.18 11.92 -3.12
C GLN A 137 9.73 12.98 -4.09
N VAL A 138 9.88 12.65 -5.39
CA VAL A 138 10.39 13.56 -6.41
C VAL A 138 9.21 14.22 -7.13
N PRO A 139 9.05 15.54 -7.06
CA PRO A 139 7.98 16.21 -7.80
C PRO A 139 8.18 16.03 -9.31
N ALA A 140 7.07 15.70 -10.01
CA ALA A 140 6.97 15.42 -11.44
C ALA A 140 7.77 16.32 -12.43
N PRO A 141 8.06 17.61 -12.20
CA PRO A 141 8.91 18.39 -13.11
C PRO A 141 10.35 17.89 -13.31
N TRP A 142 10.79 16.83 -12.61
CA TRP A 142 12.15 16.29 -12.69
C TRP A 142 12.24 14.82 -13.14
N CYS A 143 11.14 14.22 -13.59
CA CYS A 143 11.09 12.87 -14.19
C CYS A 143 10.92 12.90 -15.72
#